data_AF-A0A0C4EGV0-F1
#
_entry.id   AF-A0A0C4EGV0-F1
#
_cell.length_a   1.000
_cell.length_b   1.000
_cell.length_c   1.000
_cell.angle_alpha   90.00
_cell.angle_beta   90.00
_cell.angle_gamma   90.00
#
_symmetry.space_group_name_H-M   'P 1'
#
loop_
_entity.id
_entity.type
_entity.pdbx_description
1 polymer ?
#
loop_
_entity_poly.entity_id
_entity_poly.type
_entity_poly.pdbx_seq_one_letter_code
_entity_poly.pdbx_strand_id
1 'polypeptide(L)'
;MLSIRLASPAALLLLVAGLPSVLVDAKPSPFTTRDDPGSIGPIGDITWEGELEPGKGSVALTGGTFEAIEQQAKALNSTYTIFQNPSANTNTSHPQVSLGGIRSTDCLRDKLPAAKVSWILAGAAHMREIGGTCWLSGRLCMRAVCQRDSAIFWCNDNVGRLGAACATLADYADYLYERCSDDRSTMQGSVTDDRNRRTIVRGDDCQCIGACSCITVAAESMGAQKYREWTAGIGSGRHKVKTVGSYSMERLER
;
A
#
# COMPACT_ATOMS: atom_id res chain seq x y z
N MET A 1 42.59 49.41 44.85
CA MET A 1 43.43 49.46 43.64
C MET A 1 43.91 48.04 43.35
N LEU A 2 43.30 47.34 42.40
CA LEU A 2 43.80 46.04 41.97
C LEU A 2 43.69 45.94 40.44
N SER A 3 44.85 45.75 39.83
CA SER A 3 45.10 45.81 38.39
C SER A 3 44.61 44.59 37.62
N ILE A 4 44.16 44.91 36.42
CA ILE A 4 43.83 44.13 35.22
C ILE A 4 44.83 43.00 34.90
N ARG A 5 44.35 41.86 34.37
CA ARG A 5 44.88 41.22 33.15
C ARG A 5 43.77 40.55 32.33
N LEU A 6 43.48 41.13 31.16
CA LEU A 6 42.73 40.52 30.07
C LEU A 6 43.54 39.34 29.48
N ALA A 7 42.91 38.19 29.33
CA ALA A 7 43.45 37.07 28.55
C ALA A 7 42.78 37.03 27.18
N SER A 8 43.61 36.97 26.14
CA SER A 8 43.28 36.96 24.71
C SER A 8 42.24 35.91 24.30
N PRO A 9 41.39 36.21 23.30
CA PRO A 9 40.65 35.20 22.56
C PRO A 9 41.60 34.53 21.55
N ALA A 10 41.96 33.27 21.78
CA ALA A 10 42.57 32.43 20.77
C ALA A 10 41.50 32.09 19.71
N ALA A 11 41.59 32.76 18.56
CA ALA A 11 40.78 32.47 17.38
C ALA A 11 41.18 31.11 16.80
N LEU A 12 40.33 30.09 17.03
CA LEU A 12 40.49 28.76 16.47
C LEU A 12 39.94 28.75 15.03
N LEU A 13 40.81 28.98 14.05
CA LEU A 13 40.53 28.83 12.62
C LEU A 13 40.41 27.34 12.28
N LEU A 14 39.17 26.83 12.21
CA LEU A 14 38.86 25.53 11.64
C LEU A 14 38.94 25.62 10.10
N LEU A 15 40.09 25.21 9.54
CA LEU A 15 40.25 24.91 8.13
C LEU A 15 39.42 23.67 7.78
N VAL A 16 38.20 23.89 7.27
CA VAL A 16 37.41 22.83 6.65
C VAL A 16 38.04 22.53 5.29
N ALA A 17 38.88 21.50 5.22
CA ALA A 17 39.35 20.96 3.96
C ALA A 17 38.15 20.38 3.21
N GLY A 18 37.65 21.13 2.21
CA GLY A 18 36.59 20.68 1.32
C GLY A 18 37.05 19.47 0.51
N LEU A 19 36.53 18.29 0.84
CA LEU A 19 36.67 17.13 -0.02
C LEU A 19 35.90 17.40 -1.32
N PRO A 20 36.50 17.16 -2.50
CA PRO A 20 35.78 17.26 -3.76
C PRO A 20 34.67 16.21 -3.76
N SER A 21 33.42 16.67 -3.84
CA SER A 21 32.26 15.80 -4.04
C SER A 21 32.40 15.09 -5.37
N VAL A 22 32.83 13.83 -5.33
CA VAL A 22 32.80 12.95 -6.51
C VAL A 22 31.33 12.64 -6.77
N LEU A 23 30.76 13.30 -7.79
CA LEU A 23 29.48 12.90 -8.38
C LEU A 23 29.70 11.53 -9.00
N VAL A 24 29.39 10.47 -8.24
CA VAL A 24 29.28 9.12 -8.77
C VAL A 24 28.06 9.11 -9.68
N ASP A 25 28.30 9.14 -10.99
CA ASP A 25 27.27 8.89 -12.00
C ASP A 25 26.77 7.46 -11.80
N ALA A 26 25.67 7.32 -11.06
CA ALA A 26 25.07 6.04 -10.77
C ALA A 26 24.48 5.50 -12.08
N LYS A 27 25.29 4.70 -12.78
CA LYS A 27 24.86 3.96 -13.97
C LYS A 27 23.51 3.32 -13.67
N PRO A 28 22.45 3.62 -14.46
CA PRO A 28 21.12 3.08 -14.20
C PRO A 28 21.22 1.56 -14.10
N SER A 29 20.71 1.01 -13.00
CA SER A 29 20.76 -0.43 -12.74
C SER A 29 20.20 -1.17 -13.95
N PRO A 30 20.85 -2.27 -14.40
CA PRO A 30 20.37 -3.02 -15.54
C PRO A 30 18.92 -3.45 -15.31
N PHE A 31 18.05 -2.95 -16.18
CA PHE A 31 16.66 -3.36 -16.23
C PHE A 31 16.63 -4.85 -16.53
N THR A 32 16.11 -5.66 -15.60
CA THR A 32 15.66 -7.01 -15.98
C THR A 32 14.15 -6.97 -15.86
N THR A 33 13.49 -6.84 -17.01
CA THR A 33 12.05 -7.03 -17.10
C THR A 33 11.75 -8.48 -16.72
N ARG A 34 10.72 -8.70 -15.89
CA ARG A 34 10.13 -10.04 -15.77
C ARG A 34 9.53 -10.41 -17.12
N ASP A 35 9.80 -11.62 -17.60
CA ASP A 35 9.28 -12.09 -18.89
C ASP A 35 7.77 -12.35 -18.88
N ASP A 36 7.19 -12.54 -17.68
CA ASP A 36 5.75 -12.77 -17.50
C ASP A 36 5.07 -11.56 -16.84
N PRO A 37 4.22 -10.80 -17.57
CA PRO A 37 3.48 -9.65 -17.03
C PRO A 37 2.52 -10.01 -15.88
N GLY A 38 2.07 -11.27 -15.78
CA GLY A 38 1.21 -11.76 -14.70
C GLY A 38 1.96 -12.30 -13.49
N SER A 39 3.30 -12.42 -13.56
CA SER A 39 4.10 -12.99 -12.48
C SER A 39 4.22 -12.04 -11.30
N ILE A 40 3.76 -12.52 -10.14
CA ILE A 40 3.98 -11.87 -8.86
C ILE A 40 5.29 -12.43 -8.28
N GLY A 41 6.20 -11.54 -7.90
CA GLY A 41 7.43 -11.93 -7.24
C GLY A 41 7.26 -12.30 -5.77
N PRO A 42 8.38 -12.48 -5.05
CA PRO A 42 8.35 -12.64 -3.61
C PRO A 42 7.56 -11.49 -2.98
N ILE A 43 6.58 -11.83 -2.14
CA ILE A 43 5.85 -10.86 -1.34
C ILE A 43 6.75 -10.43 -0.18
N GLY A 44 6.88 -9.12 0.02
CA GLY A 44 7.62 -8.56 1.14
C GLY A 44 6.92 -7.36 1.74
N ASP A 45 7.55 -6.81 2.78
CA ASP A 45 7.03 -5.67 3.51
C ASP A 45 7.16 -4.37 2.71
N ILE A 46 6.23 -3.47 2.96
CA ILE A 46 6.24 -2.10 2.47
C ILE A 46 6.70 -1.17 3.59
N THR A 47 7.51 -0.16 3.23
CA THR A 47 7.85 0.94 4.14
C THR A 47 7.03 2.16 3.78
N TRP A 48 6.21 2.63 4.70
CA TRP A 48 5.52 3.91 4.64
C TRP A 48 6.38 5.00 5.28
N GLU A 49 6.42 6.18 4.68
CA GLU A 49 7.14 7.34 5.17
C GLU A 49 6.26 8.59 5.12
N GLY A 50 6.10 9.25 6.26
CA GLY A 50 5.30 10.47 6.37
C GLY A 50 5.40 11.14 7.73
N GLU A 51 4.85 12.35 7.83
CA GLU A 51 4.78 13.08 9.10
C GLU A 51 3.54 12.65 9.89
N LEU A 52 3.75 12.24 11.16
CA LEU A 52 2.67 11.95 12.10
C LEU A 52 2.12 13.22 12.76
N GLU A 53 2.91 14.29 12.76
CA GLU A 53 2.57 15.60 13.31
C GLU A 53 3.23 16.68 12.44
N PRO A 54 2.49 17.76 12.07
CA PRO A 54 3.04 18.81 11.23
C PRO A 54 4.33 19.41 11.79
N GLY A 55 5.42 19.34 11.01
CA GLY A 55 6.70 19.97 11.34
C GLY A 55 7.54 19.22 12.38
N LYS A 56 7.15 17.99 12.76
CA LYS A 56 7.97 17.12 13.62
C LYS A 56 8.91 16.19 12.83
N GLY A 57 8.89 16.30 11.50
CA GLY A 57 9.67 15.45 10.61
C GLY A 57 8.93 14.14 10.28
N SER A 58 9.45 13.46 9.24
CA SER A 58 8.88 12.20 8.77
C SER A 58 9.42 11.00 9.55
N VAL A 59 8.57 10.00 9.75
CA VAL A 59 8.95 8.68 10.29
C VAL A 59 8.82 7.63 9.20
N ALA A 60 9.61 6.56 9.29
CA ALA A 60 9.52 5.41 8.40
C ALA A 60 9.00 4.18 9.18
N LEU A 61 7.87 3.63 8.76
CA LEU A 61 7.19 2.50 9.38
C LEU A 61 7.12 1.35 8.38
N THR A 62 7.40 0.12 8.79
CA THR A 62 7.45 -1.04 7.87
C THR A 62 6.52 -2.14 8.34
N GLY A 63 5.80 -2.76 7.41
CA GLY A 63 4.92 -3.89 7.71
C GLY A 63 4.42 -4.60 6.46
N GLY A 64 3.84 -5.78 6.66
CA GLY A 64 3.27 -6.58 5.57
C GLY A 64 1.93 -6.06 5.04
N THR A 65 1.25 -5.18 5.79
CA THR A 65 -0.02 -4.56 5.39
C THR A 65 -0.10 -3.09 5.85
N PHE A 66 -0.99 -2.30 5.23
CA PHE A 66 -1.21 -0.91 5.64
C PHE A 66 -1.85 -0.80 7.03
N GLU A 67 -2.65 -1.78 7.45
CA GLU A 67 -3.23 -1.82 8.80
C GLU A 67 -2.15 -2.05 9.87
N ALA A 68 -1.13 -2.88 9.58
CA ALA A 68 0.00 -3.06 10.47
C ALA A 68 0.83 -1.77 10.60
N ILE A 69 0.93 -0.98 9.53
CA ILE A 69 1.57 0.33 9.54
C ILE A 69 0.73 1.36 10.31
N GLU A 70 -0.59 1.37 10.11
CA GLU A 70 -1.52 2.23 10.86
C GLU A 70 -1.44 1.97 12.36
N GLN A 71 -1.35 0.71 12.79
CA GLN A 71 -1.16 0.37 14.20
C GLN A 71 0.15 0.91 14.77
N GLN A 72 1.25 0.84 14.00
CA GLN A 72 2.52 1.45 14.40
C GLN A 72 2.42 2.98 14.47
N ALA A 73 1.74 3.61 13.51
CA ALA A 73 1.52 5.06 13.50
C ALA A 73 0.71 5.50 14.73
N LYS A 74 -0.37 4.78 15.07
CA LYS A 74 -1.19 5.02 16.25
C LYS A 74 -0.46 4.78 17.57
N ALA A 75 0.50 3.85 17.60
CA ALA A 75 1.34 3.65 18.78
C ALA A 75 2.27 4.85 19.06
N LEU A 76 2.65 5.59 18.01
CA LEU A 76 3.48 6.79 18.11
C LEU A 76 2.66 8.07 18.30
N ASN A 77 1.49 8.16 17.66
CA ASN A 77 0.52 9.24 17.83
C ASN A 77 -0.91 8.67 17.75
N SER A 78 -1.58 8.52 18.90
CA SER A 78 -2.87 7.83 19.00
C SER A 78 -4.03 8.52 18.27
N THR A 79 -3.90 9.81 17.94
CA THR A 79 -4.92 10.56 17.20
C THR A 79 -4.66 10.60 15.69
N TYR A 80 -3.47 10.16 15.26
CA TYR A 80 -3.10 10.12 13.85
C TYR A 80 -3.71 8.93 13.12
N THR A 81 -3.90 9.10 11.81
CA THR A 81 -4.18 8.01 10.89
C THR A 81 -3.42 8.21 9.58
N ILE A 82 -2.88 7.14 9.03
CA ILE A 82 -2.28 7.16 7.69
C ILE A 82 -3.36 7.33 6.61
N PHE A 83 -4.62 7.03 6.93
CA PHE A 83 -5.79 7.16 6.07
C PHE A 83 -6.36 8.59 6.15
N GLN A 84 -5.76 9.50 5.39
CA GLN A 84 -6.19 10.86 5.24
C GLN A 84 -7.45 10.92 4.37
N ASN A 85 -8.54 11.45 4.91
CA ASN A 85 -9.75 11.65 4.14
C ASN A 85 -9.49 12.76 3.09
N PRO A 86 -9.53 12.47 1.78
CA PRO A 86 -9.24 13.47 0.75
C PRO A 86 -10.21 14.66 0.80
N SER A 87 -11.36 14.53 1.49
CA SER A 87 -12.35 15.59 1.63
C SER A 87 -12.04 16.63 2.73
N ALA A 88 -11.02 16.41 3.58
CA ALA A 88 -10.73 17.30 4.71
C ALA A 88 -9.74 18.45 4.38
N ASN A 89 -9.07 18.41 3.23
CA ASN A 89 -8.19 19.49 2.75
C ASN A 89 -8.65 19.98 1.37
N THR A 90 -9.20 21.20 1.38
CA THR A 90 -9.55 22.08 0.26
C THR A 90 -8.92 21.75 -1.09
N ASN A 91 -9.73 21.57 -2.14
CA ASN A 91 -9.43 21.77 -3.56
C ASN A 91 -8.14 21.15 -4.13
N THR A 92 -7.52 20.22 -3.44
CA THR A 92 -6.45 19.42 -4.03
C THR A 92 -7.17 18.34 -4.80
N SER A 93 -7.56 18.63 -6.05
CA SER A 93 -7.72 17.57 -7.04
C SER A 93 -6.49 16.69 -6.84
N HIS A 94 -6.67 15.44 -6.35
CA HIS A 94 -5.58 14.49 -6.34
C HIS A 94 -4.95 14.63 -7.71
N PRO A 95 -3.66 15.03 -7.83
CA PRO A 95 -3.03 15.13 -9.12
C PRO A 95 -3.19 13.74 -9.69
N GLN A 96 -4.16 13.58 -10.62
CA GLN A 96 -4.38 12.33 -11.28
C GLN A 96 -3.00 12.02 -11.83
N VAL A 97 -2.37 10.97 -11.31
CA VAL A 97 -0.97 10.72 -11.62
C VAL A 97 -0.90 10.75 -13.14
N SER A 98 -0.03 11.61 -13.66
CA SER A 98 0.17 11.69 -15.10
C SER A 98 0.51 10.28 -15.54
N LEU A 99 -0.47 9.60 -16.14
CA LEU A 99 -0.29 8.27 -16.72
C LEU A 99 0.70 8.35 -17.89
N GLY A 100 1.18 9.55 -18.25
CA GLY A 100 2.40 9.80 -19.00
C GLY A 100 3.58 9.17 -18.26
N GLY A 101 3.91 7.95 -18.66
CA GLY A 101 4.88 7.09 -17.98
C GLY A 101 4.51 5.62 -18.12
N ILE A 102 3.26 5.28 -18.50
CA ILE A 102 2.91 3.88 -18.77
C ILE A 102 3.69 3.38 -19.98
N ARG A 103 4.45 2.29 -19.77
CA ARG A 103 5.22 1.60 -20.82
C ARG A 103 4.48 0.42 -21.40
N SER A 104 3.72 -0.30 -20.59
CA SER A 104 2.98 -1.48 -21.03
C SER A 104 1.72 -1.70 -20.23
N THR A 105 0.76 -2.34 -20.87
CA THR A 105 -0.50 -2.79 -20.28
C THR A 105 -0.86 -4.12 -20.91
N ASP A 106 -1.16 -5.11 -20.08
CA ASP A 106 -1.64 -6.42 -20.52
C ASP A 106 -2.90 -6.75 -19.71
N CYS A 107 -4.01 -7.03 -20.36
CA CYS A 107 -5.27 -7.37 -19.68
C CYS A 107 -5.35 -8.84 -19.25
N LEU A 108 -4.34 -9.67 -19.56
CA LEU A 108 -4.14 -11.02 -19.00
C LEU A 108 -5.40 -11.90 -18.99
N ARG A 109 -6.28 -11.70 -19.99
CA ARG A 109 -7.50 -12.49 -20.17
C ARG A 109 -7.15 -13.97 -20.27
N ASP A 110 -7.89 -14.79 -19.55
CA ASP A 110 -7.69 -16.25 -19.44
C ASP A 110 -6.33 -16.71 -18.89
N LYS A 111 -5.42 -15.80 -18.54
CA LYS A 111 -4.10 -16.12 -17.96
C LYS A 111 -4.08 -16.04 -16.44
N LEU A 112 -4.94 -15.21 -15.85
CA LEU A 112 -5.05 -15.00 -14.42
C LEU A 112 -6.50 -15.19 -13.95
N PRO A 113 -6.73 -15.61 -12.69
CA PRO A 113 -8.05 -15.55 -12.09
C PRO A 113 -8.60 -14.11 -12.15
N ALA A 114 -9.88 -13.96 -12.48
CA ALA A 114 -10.51 -12.64 -12.59
C ALA A 114 -10.84 -12.07 -11.20
N ALA A 115 -10.55 -10.79 -10.98
CA ALA A 115 -11.00 -10.05 -9.80
C ALA A 115 -12.38 -9.44 -10.04
N LYS A 116 -13.20 -9.30 -9.01
CA LYS A 116 -14.44 -8.53 -9.08
C LYS A 116 -14.13 -7.04 -9.05
N VAL A 117 -14.62 -6.32 -10.05
CA VAL A 117 -14.42 -4.87 -10.20
C VAL A 117 -14.83 -4.11 -8.94
N SER A 118 -15.96 -4.47 -8.32
CA SER A 118 -16.45 -3.78 -7.12
C SER A 118 -15.48 -3.82 -5.94
N TRP A 119 -14.76 -4.93 -5.73
CA TRP A 119 -13.75 -5.05 -4.67
C TRP A 119 -12.45 -4.34 -5.03
N ILE A 120 -12.06 -4.34 -6.31
CA ILE A 120 -10.89 -3.60 -6.78
C ILE A 120 -11.09 -2.10 -6.63
N LEU A 121 -12.24 -1.56 -7.05
CA LEU A 121 -12.53 -0.13 -6.94
C LEU A 121 -12.69 0.31 -5.47
N ALA A 122 -13.31 -0.52 -4.62
CA ALA A 122 -13.38 -0.24 -3.18
C ALA A 122 -11.99 -0.22 -2.54
N GLY A 123 -11.13 -1.17 -2.89
CA GLY A 123 -9.75 -1.20 -2.43
C GLY A 123 -8.91 -0.04 -2.96
N ALA A 124 -9.08 0.35 -4.22
CA ALA A 124 -8.42 1.52 -4.81
C ALA A 124 -8.85 2.81 -4.10
N ALA A 125 -10.15 2.97 -3.82
CA ALA A 125 -10.65 4.10 -3.04
C ALA A 125 -10.01 4.16 -1.65
N HIS A 126 -9.91 3.03 -0.94
CA HIS A 126 -9.24 2.96 0.36
C HIS A 126 -7.74 3.28 0.28
N MET A 127 -7.02 2.78 -0.73
CA MET A 127 -5.61 3.10 -0.93
C MET A 127 -5.38 4.59 -1.22
N ARG A 128 -6.33 5.27 -1.86
CA ARG A 128 -6.23 6.70 -2.18
C ARG A 128 -6.26 7.57 -0.92
N GLU A 129 -6.84 7.08 0.17
CA GLU A 129 -6.81 7.74 1.47
C GLU A 129 -5.43 7.65 2.13
N ILE A 130 -4.55 6.75 1.68
CA ILE A 130 -3.23 6.58 2.31
C ILE A 130 -2.32 7.75 1.92
N GLY A 131 -1.99 8.58 2.91
CA GLY A 131 -1.03 9.67 2.77
C GLY A 131 0.42 9.18 2.70
N GLY A 132 1.37 10.11 2.53
CA GLY A 132 2.80 9.81 2.59
C GLY A 132 3.38 9.08 1.37
N THR A 133 4.60 8.59 1.53
CA THR A 133 5.39 7.90 0.51
C THR A 133 5.54 6.44 0.86
N CYS A 134 5.16 5.59 -0.07
CA CYS A 134 5.28 4.15 -0.01
C CYS A 134 6.57 3.71 -0.71
N TRP A 135 7.27 2.77 -0.11
CA TRP A 135 8.52 2.25 -0.61
C TRP A 135 8.59 0.73 -0.58
N LEU A 136 9.16 0.16 -1.64
CA LEU A 136 9.33 -1.28 -1.78
C LEU A 136 10.78 -1.60 -2.17
N SER A 137 11.37 -2.59 -1.51
CA SER A 137 12.70 -3.09 -1.86
C SER A 137 12.71 -3.69 -3.27
N GLY A 138 13.89 -3.79 -3.87
CA GLY A 138 14.03 -4.32 -5.22
C GLY A 138 13.55 -5.76 -5.34
N ARG A 139 12.94 -6.08 -6.47
CA ARG A 139 12.41 -7.41 -6.85
C ARG A 139 11.30 -7.95 -5.98
N LEU A 140 10.77 -7.15 -5.06
CA LEU A 140 9.64 -7.52 -4.23
C LEU A 140 8.33 -7.03 -4.82
N CYS A 141 7.27 -7.73 -4.46
CA CYS A 141 5.90 -7.28 -4.59
C CYS A 141 5.30 -7.13 -3.18
N MET A 142 4.23 -6.37 -3.08
CA MET A 142 3.36 -6.37 -1.92
C MET A 142 1.91 -6.60 -2.38
N ARG A 143 1.09 -7.18 -1.52
CA ARG A 143 -0.35 -7.28 -1.74
C ARG A 143 -1.03 -6.06 -1.11
N ALA A 144 -1.19 -5.00 -1.90
CA ALA A 144 -1.66 -3.70 -1.44
C ALA A 144 -3.13 -3.71 -1.00
N VAL A 145 -3.95 -4.49 -1.71
CA VAL A 145 -5.35 -4.76 -1.35
C VAL A 145 -5.58 -6.25 -1.49
N CYS A 146 -6.31 -6.83 -0.54
CA CYS A 146 -6.97 -8.11 -0.72
C CYS A 146 -8.33 -8.11 -0.06
N GLN A 147 -9.39 -8.19 -0.87
CA GLN A 147 -10.75 -8.24 -0.38
C GLN A 147 -11.52 -9.38 -1.05
N ARG A 148 -12.00 -10.31 -0.21
CA ARG A 148 -12.68 -11.55 -0.59
C ARG A 148 -11.86 -12.45 -1.51
N ASP A 149 -12.00 -12.24 -2.81
CA ASP A 149 -11.42 -13.03 -3.89
C ASP A 149 -10.74 -12.13 -4.93
N SER A 150 -10.36 -10.91 -4.55
CA SER A 150 -9.85 -9.86 -5.45
C SER A 150 -8.69 -9.13 -4.81
N ALA A 151 -7.58 -8.98 -5.55
CA ALA A 151 -6.38 -8.35 -5.02
C ALA A 151 -5.73 -7.37 -6.01
N ILE A 152 -5.05 -6.38 -5.42
CA ILE A 152 -4.18 -5.44 -6.11
C ILE A 152 -2.77 -5.66 -5.58
N PHE A 153 -1.84 -5.96 -6.48
CA PHE A 153 -0.43 -6.12 -6.16
C PHE A 153 0.36 -4.93 -6.67
N TRP A 154 1.32 -4.48 -5.87
CA TRP A 154 2.31 -3.48 -6.27
C TRP A 154 3.69 -4.11 -6.26
N CYS A 155 4.38 -4.08 -7.40
CA CYS A 155 5.68 -4.71 -7.62
C CYS A 155 6.74 -3.68 -7.99
N ASN A 156 7.93 -3.86 -7.43
CA ASN A 156 9.14 -3.14 -7.80
C ASN A 156 10.06 -4.10 -8.58
N ASP A 157 10.07 -3.97 -9.90
CA ASP A 157 10.94 -4.81 -10.72
C ASP A 157 12.38 -4.27 -10.81
N ASN A 158 12.73 -3.18 -10.13
CA ASN A 158 14.11 -2.71 -10.08
C ASN A 158 14.94 -3.57 -9.10
N VAL A 159 16.27 -3.45 -9.20
CA VAL A 159 17.20 -4.01 -8.19
C VAL A 159 17.23 -3.15 -6.92
N GLY A 160 17.11 -1.83 -7.08
CA GLY A 160 17.07 -0.88 -5.97
C GLY A 160 15.67 -0.68 -5.38
N ARG A 161 15.61 0.01 -4.24
CA ARG A 161 14.35 0.47 -3.62
C ARG A 161 13.64 1.46 -4.54
N LEU A 162 12.32 1.38 -4.62
CA LEU A 162 11.48 2.27 -5.40
C LEU A 162 10.43 2.92 -4.49
N GLY A 163 10.24 4.23 -4.64
CA GLY A 163 9.32 5.04 -3.85
C GLY A 163 8.29 5.76 -4.71
N ALA A 164 7.09 5.91 -4.17
CA ALA A 164 5.96 6.59 -4.77
C ALA A 164 5.00 7.13 -3.70
N ALA A 165 4.21 8.15 -4.02
CA ALA A 165 3.05 8.47 -3.18
C ALA A 165 2.14 7.23 -3.09
N CYS A 166 1.69 6.88 -1.88
CA CYS A 166 0.89 5.67 -1.67
C CYS A 166 -0.41 5.70 -2.50
N ALA A 167 -1.07 6.84 -2.55
CA ALA A 167 -2.29 7.06 -3.34
C ALA A 167 -2.13 6.77 -4.85
N THR A 168 -0.92 6.92 -5.42
CA THR A 168 -0.67 6.63 -6.84
C THR A 168 -0.95 5.17 -7.21
N LEU A 169 -0.91 4.24 -6.25
CA LEU A 169 -1.22 2.84 -6.49
C LEU A 169 -2.69 2.63 -6.89
N ALA A 170 -3.59 3.44 -6.34
CA ALA A 170 -5.01 3.44 -6.69
C ALA A 170 -5.24 3.85 -8.14
N ASP A 171 -4.51 4.86 -8.63
CA ASP A 171 -4.66 5.37 -10.00
C ASP A 171 -4.36 4.30 -11.06
N TYR A 172 -3.39 3.40 -10.81
CA TYR A 172 -3.11 2.28 -11.72
C TYR A 172 -4.19 1.20 -11.72
N ALA A 173 -4.88 0.98 -10.59
CA ALA A 173 -6.01 0.07 -10.53
C ALA A 173 -7.20 0.62 -11.30
N ASP A 174 -7.50 1.92 -11.15
CA ASP A 174 -8.55 2.61 -11.92
C ASP A 174 -8.23 2.59 -13.42
N TYR A 175 -6.97 2.84 -13.79
CA TYR A 175 -6.51 2.71 -15.17
C TYR A 175 -6.74 1.30 -15.75
N LEU A 176 -6.41 0.25 -14.99
CA LEU A 176 -6.65 -1.11 -15.41
C LEU A 176 -8.15 -1.41 -15.51
N TYR A 177 -8.99 -0.83 -14.65
CA TYR A 177 -10.44 -0.96 -14.75
C TYR A 177 -10.95 -0.37 -16.07
N GLU A 178 -10.52 0.84 -16.44
CA GLU A 178 -10.93 1.47 -17.69
C GLU A 178 -10.51 0.68 -18.95
N ARG A 179 -9.40 -0.06 -18.87
CA ARG A 179 -8.78 -0.74 -20.03
C ARG A 179 -9.12 -2.22 -20.13
N CYS A 180 -9.21 -2.91 -19.00
CA CYS A 180 -9.19 -4.37 -18.91
C CYS A 180 -10.42 -4.97 -18.24
N SER A 181 -11.42 -4.14 -17.91
CA SER A 181 -12.72 -4.61 -17.46
C SER A 181 -13.53 -5.14 -18.66
N ASP A 182 -13.90 -6.41 -18.64
CA ASP A 182 -14.58 -7.08 -19.76
C ASP A 182 -16.04 -6.65 -19.88
N ASP A 183 -16.80 -6.84 -18.80
CA ASP A 183 -18.25 -6.60 -18.70
C ASP A 183 -18.59 -5.67 -17.52
N ARG A 184 -17.59 -5.03 -16.92
CA ARG A 184 -17.69 -4.24 -15.67
C ARG A 184 -17.99 -5.04 -14.42
N SER A 185 -18.06 -6.37 -14.50
CA SER A 185 -18.19 -7.25 -13.35
C SER A 185 -16.85 -7.81 -12.90
N THR A 186 -15.98 -8.18 -13.84
CA THR A 186 -14.64 -8.69 -13.56
C THR A 186 -13.53 -8.05 -14.39
N MET A 187 -12.32 -8.07 -13.84
CA MET A 187 -11.11 -7.60 -14.51
C MET A 187 -9.88 -8.39 -14.04
N GLN A 188 -8.89 -8.47 -14.93
CA GLN A 188 -7.53 -8.84 -14.58
C GLN A 188 -6.58 -8.06 -15.49
N GLY A 189 -5.34 -7.93 -15.08
CA GLY A 189 -4.35 -7.27 -15.90
C GLY A 189 -3.17 -6.77 -15.11
N SER A 190 -2.20 -6.24 -15.84
CA SER A 190 -1.03 -5.60 -15.31
C SER A 190 -0.72 -4.33 -16.10
N VAL A 191 -0.18 -3.33 -15.40
CA VAL A 191 0.34 -2.10 -15.99
C VAL A 191 1.73 -1.85 -15.44
N THR A 192 2.69 -1.54 -16.31
CA THR A 192 4.06 -1.20 -15.93
C THR A 192 4.39 0.20 -16.40
N ASP A 193 4.97 1.01 -15.52
CA ASP A 193 5.42 2.37 -15.84
C ASP A 193 6.91 2.46 -16.24
N ASP A 194 7.36 3.67 -16.51
CA ASP A 194 8.70 4.05 -16.91
C ASP A 194 9.75 3.92 -15.80
N ARG A 195 9.30 3.80 -14.55
CA ARG A 195 10.12 3.51 -13.37
C ARG A 195 10.16 2.01 -13.04
N ASN A 196 9.62 1.14 -13.90
CA ASN A 196 9.46 -0.31 -13.68
C ASN A 196 8.74 -0.66 -12.38
N ARG A 197 7.78 0.18 -12.00
CA ARG A 197 6.73 -0.21 -11.07
C ARG A 197 5.66 -0.93 -11.88
N ARG A 198 5.26 -2.10 -11.40
CA ARG A 198 4.15 -2.87 -11.98
C ARG A 198 3.00 -2.96 -10.98
N THR A 199 1.80 -2.63 -11.43
CA THR A 199 0.56 -2.91 -10.69
C THR A 199 -0.13 -4.09 -11.37
N ILE A 200 -0.57 -5.08 -10.60
CA ILE A 200 -1.27 -6.26 -11.10
C ILE A 200 -2.60 -6.38 -10.38
N VAL A 201 -3.68 -6.55 -11.14
CA VAL A 201 -5.02 -6.85 -10.63
C VAL A 201 -5.41 -8.25 -11.07
N ARG A 202 -5.83 -9.08 -10.11
CA ARG A 202 -6.34 -10.43 -10.36
C ARG A 202 -7.11 -10.96 -9.16
N GLY A 203 -7.86 -12.03 -9.39
CA GLY A 203 -8.39 -12.84 -8.32
C GLY A 203 -7.26 -13.47 -7.50
N ASP A 204 -7.47 -13.52 -6.20
CA ASP A 204 -6.53 -14.09 -5.23
C ASP A 204 -7.29 -14.61 -4.00
N ASP A 205 -6.68 -15.54 -3.26
CA ASP A 205 -7.23 -16.02 -2.00
C ASP A 205 -6.91 -15.03 -0.87
N CYS A 206 -7.90 -14.20 -0.52
CA CYS A 206 -7.75 -13.24 0.57
C CYS A 206 -8.00 -13.83 1.96
N GLN A 207 -8.19 -15.15 2.08
CA GLN A 207 -8.42 -15.77 3.39
C GLN A 207 -7.14 -15.83 4.24
N CYS A 208 -5.95 -15.71 3.65
CA CYS A 208 -4.70 -15.89 4.37
C CYS A 208 -3.55 -15.01 3.87
N ILE A 209 -3.17 -13.96 4.60
CA ILE A 209 -1.76 -13.64 4.81
C ILE A 209 -1.56 -13.54 6.33
N GLY A 210 -0.74 -14.44 6.89
CA GLY A 210 -0.14 -14.42 8.23
C GLY A 210 -1.00 -13.92 9.39
N ALA A 211 -1.58 -14.85 10.16
CA ALA A 211 -2.34 -14.57 11.39
C ALA A 211 -3.48 -13.55 11.22
N CYS A 212 -4.57 -13.98 10.56
CA CYS A 212 -5.94 -13.50 10.74
C CYS A 212 -6.10 -12.08 11.33
N SER A 213 -5.83 -11.04 10.54
CA SER A 213 -6.44 -9.72 10.77
C SER A 213 -7.52 -9.39 9.73
N CYS A 214 -8.23 -10.40 9.22
CA CYS A 214 -9.52 -10.23 8.57
C CYS A 214 -10.71 -10.43 9.54
N ILE A 215 -10.47 -10.64 10.84
CA ILE A 215 -11.55 -10.89 11.84
C ILE A 215 -12.13 -9.60 12.45
N THR A 216 -11.49 -8.43 12.34
CA THR A 216 -11.97 -7.26 13.09
C THR A 216 -13.09 -6.46 12.42
N VAL A 217 -13.36 -6.62 11.12
CA VAL A 217 -14.47 -5.88 10.47
C VAL A 217 -15.82 -6.62 10.57
N ALA A 218 -15.83 -7.88 10.99
CA ALA A 218 -17.08 -8.60 11.28
C ALA A 218 -17.59 -8.39 12.72
N ALA A 219 -16.75 -7.91 13.63
CA ALA A 219 -17.10 -7.78 15.05
C ALA A 219 -17.94 -6.54 15.38
N GLU A 220 -17.91 -5.48 14.56
CA GLU A 220 -18.71 -4.27 14.83
C GLU A 220 -20.18 -4.38 14.42
N SER A 221 -20.54 -5.36 13.57
CA SER A 221 -21.95 -5.63 13.20
C SER A 221 -22.57 -6.83 13.91
N MET A 222 -21.77 -7.66 14.57
CA MET A 222 -22.25 -8.83 15.32
C MET A 222 -21.99 -8.61 16.80
N GLY A 223 -23.02 -8.13 17.52
CA GLY A 223 -22.94 -7.89 18.97
C GLY A 223 -22.24 -9.00 19.74
N ALA A 224 -21.48 -8.62 20.77
CA ALA A 224 -20.48 -9.42 21.49
C ALA A 224 -20.90 -10.85 21.92
N GLN A 225 -22.21 -11.12 22.03
CA GLN A 225 -22.76 -12.42 22.38
C GLN A 225 -22.64 -13.45 21.22
N LYS A 226 -22.82 -13.01 19.97
CA LYS A 226 -22.80 -13.88 18.78
C LYS A 226 -21.37 -14.32 18.41
N TYR A 227 -20.37 -13.51 18.75
CA TYR A 227 -18.95 -13.84 18.60
C TYR A 227 -18.48 -14.92 19.59
N ARG A 228 -19.02 -14.92 20.81
CA ARG A 228 -18.73 -15.97 21.81
C ARG A 228 -19.29 -17.34 21.41
N GLU A 229 -20.47 -17.38 20.80
CA GLU A 229 -21.07 -18.62 20.29
C GLU A 229 -20.30 -19.20 19.09
N TRP A 230 -19.79 -18.34 18.21
CA TRP A 230 -18.99 -18.77 17.06
C TRP A 230 -17.63 -19.34 17.47
N THR A 231 -16.92 -18.68 18.39
CA THR A 231 -15.61 -19.15 18.88
C THR A 231 -15.71 -20.43 19.72
N ALA A 232 -16.81 -20.63 20.45
CA ALA A 232 -17.07 -21.88 21.18
C ALA A 232 -17.29 -23.10 20.27
N GLY A 233 -17.71 -22.91 19.01
CA GLY A 233 -17.98 -23.98 18.05
C GLY A 233 -16.74 -24.58 17.37
N ILE A 234 -15.64 -23.83 17.30
CA ILE A 234 -14.42 -24.23 16.55
C ILE A 234 -13.62 -25.32 17.29
N GLY A 235 -13.81 -25.47 18.60
CA GLY A 235 -13.08 -26.45 19.43
C GLY A 235 -13.63 -27.87 19.42
N SER A 236 -14.82 -28.17 18.87
CA SER A 236 -15.48 -29.47 19.11
C SER A 236 -15.41 -30.51 17.98
N GLY A 237 -14.73 -30.20 16.86
CA GLY A 237 -14.39 -31.21 15.84
C GLY A 237 -15.55 -31.99 15.22
N ARG A 238 -16.78 -31.48 15.30
CA ARG A 238 -17.95 -32.08 14.66
C ARG A 238 -18.83 -30.98 14.09
N HIS A 239 -18.79 -30.79 12.77
CA HIS A 239 -20.00 -30.72 11.94
C HIS A 239 -19.66 -30.77 10.44
N LYS A 240 -20.37 -31.64 9.73
CA LYS A 240 -20.53 -31.60 8.27
C LYS A 240 -21.23 -30.28 7.92
N VAL A 241 -20.64 -29.51 7.00
CA VAL A 241 -21.25 -28.32 6.43
C VAL A 241 -22.51 -28.75 5.67
N LYS A 242 -23.68 -28.54 6.25
CA LYS A 242 -24.93 -28.42 5.51
C LYS A 242 -25.00 -27.00 4.99
N THR A 243 -24.98 -26.86 3.67
CA THR A 243 -25.32 -25.63 2.96
C THR A 243 -26.70 -25.16 3.42
N VAL A 244 -26.78 -23.95 3.97
CA VAL A 244 -28.04 -23.27 4.29
C VAL A 244 -28.14 -22.02 3.44
N GLY A 245 -29.12 -22.03 2.54
CA GLY A 245 -29.99 -20.89 2.24
C GLY A 245 -29.37 -19.62 1.70
N SER A 246 -29.51 -19.43 0.38
CA SER A 246 -29.53 -18.13 -0.29
C SER A 246 -30.47 -17.14 0.41
N TYR A 247 -29.93 -15.98 0.83
CA TYR A 247 -30.75 -14.82 1.21
C TYR A 247 -30.66 -13.74 0.13
N SER A 248 -31.82 -13.39 -0.42
CA SER A 248 -32.09 -12.25 -1.29
C SER A 248 -32.06 -10.96 -0.48
N MET A 249 -31.34 -9.95 -0.95
CA MET A 249 -31.38 -8.59 -0.39
C MET A 249 -32.50 -7.82 -1.08
N GLU A 250 -33.66 -7.71 -0.44
CA GLU A 250 -34.68 -6.74 -0.82
C GLU A 250 -34.38 -5.37 -0.22
N ARG A 251 -34.24 -4.41 -1.13
CA ARG A 251 -34.46 -2.96 -1.05
C ARG A 251 -35.08 -2.44 0.26
N LEU A 252 -34.34 -1.58 0.96
CA LEU A 252 -34.87 -0.63 1.94
C LEU A 252 -34.70 0.79 1.39
N GLU A 253 -35.77 1.30 0.79
CA GLU A 253 -35.99 2.74 0.63
C GLU A 253 -36.64 3.27 1.90
N ARG A 254 -36.05 4.31 2.48
CA ARG A 254 -36.74 5.39 3.18
C ARG A 254 -35.91 6.65 3.11
#